data_AF-A0A521G9J8-F1
#
_entry.id   AF-A0A521G9J8-F1
#
_cell.length_a   1.000
_cell.length_b   1.000
_cell.length_c   1.000
_cell.angle_alpha   90.00
_cell.angle_beta   90.00
_cell.angle_gamma   90.00
#
_symmetry.space_group_name_H-M   'P 1'
#
loop_
_entity.id
_entity.type
_entity.pdbx_description
1 polymer ?
#
loop_
_entity_poly.entity_id
_entity_poly.type
_entity_poly.pdbx_seq_one_letter_code
_entity_poly.pdbx_strand_id
1 'polypeptide(L)'
;MKTALLSLGVWVFGFIYPFIDPTEPKASESVLVIYRQREFGGREYGINVNGKRIGWLAPNRFIRVNVPIGQVKIESKRDFFTDNKTLTFTADPGQTYYVKAVEDVDFMSRSLPMTRISEEQAKRELARIKPMEPETPTIQQDH
;
A
#
# COMPACT_ATOMS: atom_id res chain seq x y z
N MET A 1 -52.79 -25.15 17.78
CA MET A 1 -52.11 -26.11 16.87
C MET A 1 -51.82 -25.37 15.56
N LYS A 2 -50.66 -25.35 14.91
CA LYS A 2 -49.32 -25.89 15.11
C LYS A 2 -48.39 -24.90 14.37
N THR A 3 -47.33 -24.47 15.02
CA THR A 3 -46.18 -23.79 14.41
C THR A 3 -45.47 -24.75 13.46
N ALA A 4 -45.06 -24.27 12.30
CA ALA A 4 -44.10 -24.95 11.43
C ALA A 4 -43.05 -23.93 10.96
N LEU A 5 -41.95 -23.89 11.71
CA LEU A 5 -40.66 -23.37 11.24
C LEU A 5 -40.18 -24.28 10.10
N LEU A 6 -39.78 -23.69 8.97
CA LEU A 6 -38.90 -24.34 8.00
C LEU A 6 -37.68 -23.42 7.82
N SER A 7 -36.65 -23.74 8.59
CA SER A 7 -35.29 -23.25 8.46
C SER A 7 -34.68 -23.78 7.16
N LEU A 8 -34.54 -22.92 6.16
CA LEU A 8 -33.64 -23.17 5.04
C LEU A 8 -32.23 -22.76 5.46
N GLY A 9 -31.42 -23.76 5.82
CA GLY A 9 -30.02 -23.60 6.11
C GLY A 9 -29.26 -23.17 4.85
N VAL A 10 -28.65 -21.98 4.90
CA VAL A 10 -27.68 -21.56 3.89
C VAL A 10 -26.35 -22.22 4.24
N TRP A 11 -25.96 -23.19 3.42
CA TRP A 11 -24.59 -23.70 3.36
C TRP A 11 -23.69 -22.62 2.76
N VAL A 12 -23.03 -21.81 3.59
CA VAL A 12 -21.93 -20.95 3.13
C VAL A 12 -20.68 -21.82 3.10
N PHE A 13 -20.35 -22.33 1.90
CA PHE A 13 -19.02 -22.86 1.61
C PHE A 13 -17.99 -21.74 1.81
N GLY A 14 -17.32 -21.76 2.95
CA GLY A 14 -16.24 -20.85 3.30
C GLY A 14 -14.97 -21.14 2.52
N PHE A 15 -14.86 -20.58 1.33
CA PHE A 15 -13.59 -20.23 0.70
C PHE A 15 -13.65 -18.75 0.32
N ILE A 16 -13.70 -17.89 1.35
CA ILE A 16 -13.58 -16.44 1.17
C ILE A 16 -12.33 -16.04 1.92
N TYR A 17 -11.33 -15.59 1.17
CA TYR A 17 -10.12 -14.96 1.69
C TYR A 17 -10.51 -13.93 2.77
N PRO A 18 -10.11 -14.11 4.03
CA PRO A 18 -10.18 -13.02 4.99
C PRO A 18 -9.04 -12.04 4.67
N PHE A 19 -9.15 -10.80 5.15
CA PHE A 19 -8.10 -9.77 5.17
C PHE A 19 -7.95 -8.88 3.94
N ILE A 20 -8.98 -8.08 3.66
CA ILE A 20 -8.79 -6.67 3.34
C ILE A 20 -9.87 -5.93 4.13
N ASP A 21 -9.51 -5.20 5.19
CA ASP A 21 -10.44 -4.24 5.78
C ASP A 21 -10.68 -3.15 4.72
N PRO A 22 -11.88 -3.06 4.13
CA PRO A 22 -12.18 -2.04 3.15
C PRO A 22 -12.60 -0.81 3.96
N THR A 23 -11.69 -0.22 4.76
CA THR A 23 -11.96 1.12 5.27
C THR A 23 -12.01 2.02 4.04
N GLU A 24 -13.24 2.29 3.59
CA GLU A 24 -13.52 3.35 2.64
C GLU A 24 -12.85 4.63 3.16
N PRO A 25 -12.14 5.37 2.30
CA PRO A 25 -11.50 6.60 2.72
C PRO A 25 -12.58 7.50 3.34
N LYS A 26 -12.32 8.02 4.55
CA LYS A 26 -13.18 9.05 5.12
C LYS A 26 -13.22 10.24 4.16
N ALA A 27 -14.25 11.08 4.24
CA ALA A 27 -14.39 12.24 3.35
C ALA A 27 -13.18 13.20 3.36
N SER A 28 -12.34 13.14 4.41
CA SER A 28 -11.09 13.89 4.57
C SER A 28 -9.82 13.12 4.18
N GLU A 29 -9.96 11.98 3.53
CA GLU A 29 -8.85 11.08 3.19
C GLU A 29 -8.83 10.76 1.69
N SER A 30 -7.64 10.45 1.22
CA SER A 30 -7.36 9.90 -0.10
C SER A 30 -6.70 8.54 0.08
N VAL A 31 -6.74 7.70 -0.95
CA VAL A 31 -6.06 6.41 -0.94
C VAL A 31 -4.74 6.55 -1.68
N LEU A 32 -3.66 6.06 -1.10
CA LEU A 32 -2.35 5.96 -1.73
C LEU A 32 -1.98 4.49 -1.89
N VAL A 33 -1.66 4.09 -3.12
CA VAL A 33 -1.14 2.77 -3.47
C VAL A 33 0.28 2.93 -3.99
N ILE A 34 1.26 2.40 -3.26
CA ILE A 34 2.68 2.40 -3.65
C ILE A 34 3.06 0.97 -3.97
N TYR A 35 3.57 0.71 -5.17
CA TYR A 35 3.91 -0.64 -5.58
C TYR A 35 5.28 -0.71 -6.24
N ARG A 36 5.96 -1.84 -6.03
CA ARG A 36 7.17 -2.16 -6.77
C ARG A 36 6.84 -2.97 -8.00
N GLN A 37 7.40 -2.53 -9.13
CA GLN A 37 7.23 -3.24 -10.38
C GLN A 37 7.77 -4.67 -10.32
N ARG A 38 7.41 -5.47 -11.32
CA ARG A 38 7.88 -6.86 -11.36
C ARG A 38 9.38 -6.91 -11.62
N GLU A 39 10.11 -7.56 -10.71
CA GLU A 39 11.56 -7.65 -10.74
C GLU A 39 12.03 -9.02 -10.19
N PHE A 40 13.13 -9.53 -10.75
CA PHE A 40 13.74 -10.79 -10.34
C PHE A 40 14.80 -10.52 -9.26
N GLY A 41 14.38 -10.59 -8.00
CA GLY A 41 15.24 -10.27 -6.85
C GLY A 41 15.07 -8.83 -6.37
N GLY A 42 16.01 -8.35 -5.55
CA GLY A 42 15.93 -7.03 -4.92
C GLY A 42 15.71 -7.12 -3.41
N ARG A 43 15.98 -6.02 -2.71
CA ARG A 43 15.83 -5.92 -1.26
C ARG A 43 14.73 -4.93 -0.92
N GLU A 44 14.05 -5.12 0.19
CA GLU A 44 12.99 -4.21 0.64
C GLU A 44 13.52 -2.81 1.00
N TYR A 45 12.66 -1.80 0.83
CA TYR A 45 12.92 -0.41 1.21
C TYR A 45 11.86 0.02 2.22
N GLY A 46 12.27 0.70 3.28
CA GLY A 46 11.34 1.41 4.14
C GLY A 46 10.67 2.54 3.38
N ILE A 47 9.35 2.59 3.44
CA ILE A 47 8.54 3.64 2.85
C ILE A 47 8.01 4.51 3.97
N ASN A 48 8.32 5.80 3.92
CA ASN A 48 7.74 6.80 4.80
C ASN A 48 6.73 7.62 4.02
N VAL A 49 5.58 7.89 4.65
CA VAL A 49 4.58 8.84 4.16
C VAL A 49 4.40 9.91 5.23
N ASN A 50 4.56 11.18 4.83
CA ASN A 50 4.51 12.33 5.72
C ASN A 50 5.43 12.19 6.95
N GLY A 51 6.62 11.64 6.75
CA GLY A 51 7.63 11.45 7.79
C GLY A 51 7.42 10.21 8.69
N LYS A 52 6.35 9.44 8.49
CA LYS A 52 6.07 8.21 9.24
C LYS A 52 6.28 6.98 8.38
N ARG A 53 7.02 5.98 8.87
CA ARG A 53 7.17 4.69 8.19
C ARG A 53 5.83 3.96 8.15
N ILE A 54 5.43 3.54 6.95
CA ILE A 54 4.20 2.76 6.72
C ILE A 54 4.48 1.28 6.43
N GLY A 55 5.74 0.91 6.18
CA GLY A 55 6.15 -0.49 6.02
C GLY A 55 7.40 -0.64 5.15
N TRP A 56 7.79 -1.90 4.93
CA TRP A 56 8.92 -2.29 4.09
C TRP A 56 8.44 -2.79 2.74
N LEU A 57 8.67 -2.04 1.67
CA LEU A 57 8.21 -2.41 0.34
C LEU A 57 9.17 -3.41 -0.33
N ALA A 58 8.86 -4.70 -0.18
CA ALA A 58 9.57 -5.78 -0.87
C ALA A 58 9.29 -5.81 -2.39
N PRO A 59 10.18 -6.45 -3.18
CA PRO A 59 9.93 -6.69 -4.60
C PRO A 59 8.59 -7.37 -4.87
N ASN A 60 7.95 -7.01 -5.98
CA ASN A 60 6.69 -7.61 -6.42
C ASN A 60 5.56 -7.49 -5.37
N ARG A 61 5.52 -6.39 -4.62
CA ARG A 61 4.50 -6.09 -3.62
C ARG A 61 3.96 -4.67 -3.75
N PHE A 62 2.80 -4.42 -3.12
CA PHE A 62 2.24 -3.08 -2.95
C PHE A 62 1.80 -2.82 -1.50
N ILE A 63 1.82 -1.55 -1.10
CA ILE A 63 1.25 -1.05 0.15
C ILE A 63 0.10 -0.12 -0.21
N ARG A 64 -1.04 -0.28 0.47
CA ARG A 64 -2.20 0.61 0.36
C ARG A 64 -2.41 1.30 1.71
N VAL A 65 -2.53 2.63 1.72
CA VAL A 65 -2.69 3.42 2.94
C VAL A 65 -3.61 4.60 2.70
N ASN A 66 -4.40 4.99 3.70
CA ASN A 66 -5.14 6.24 3.67
C ASN A 66 -4.20 7.39 4.04
N VAL A 67 -4.27 8.49 3.28
CA VAL A 67 -3.47 9.70 3.49
C VAL A 67 -4.40 10.91 3.67
N PRO A 68 -4.00 11.91 4.48
CA PRO A 68 -4.77 13.14 4.60
C PRO A 68 -4.78 13.90 3.26
N ILE A 69 -5.84 14.67 3.04
CA ILE A 69 -5.88 15.65 1.94
C ILE A 69 -4.76 16.70 2.10
N GLY A 70 -4.34 17.28 0.97
CA GLY A 70 -3.27 18.26 0.92
C GLY A 70 -1.92 17.66 0.54
N GLN A 71 -0.82 18.24 1.03
CA GLN A 71 0.51 17.82 0.61
C GLN A 71 0.88 16.45 1.18
N VAL A 72 1.20 15.52 0.29
CA VAL A 72 1.71 14.18 0.60
C VAL A 72 3.17 14.10 0.17
N LYS A 73 4.04 13.72 1.12
CA LYS A 73 5.45 13.45 0.88
C LYS A 73 5.72 11.95 1.10
N ILE A 74 6.27 11.29 0.09
CA ILE A 74 6.69 9.90 0.15
C ILE A 74 8.22 9.85 0.09
N GLU A 75 8.84 9.09 0.97
CA GLU A 75 10.29 8.88 1.01
C GLU A 75 10.61 7.39 1.00
N SER A 76 11.54 6.98 0.15
CA SER A 76 12.10 5.63 0.15
C SER A 76 13.49 5.65 0.80
N LYS A 77 13.72 4.76 1.77
CA LYS A 77 14.98 4.64 2.50
C LYS A 77 15.24 3.19 2.88
N ARG A 78 16.48 2.72 2.81
CA ARG A 78 16.81 1.33 3.17
C ARG A 78 17.90 1.25 4.22
N ASP A 79 19.07 1.79 3.94
CA ASP A 79 20.22 1.82 4.83
C ASP A 79 21.06 3.08 4.57
N PHE A 80 22.17 3.25 5.29
CA PHE A 80 23.08 4.40 5.13
C PHE A 80 23.73 4.51 3.75
N PHE A 81 23.73 3.43 2.95
CA PHE A 81 24.37 3.36 1.63
C PHE A 81 23.36 3.48 0.48
N THR A 82 22.10 3.79 0.79
CA THR A 82 21.02 3.91 -0.18
C THR A 82 20.63 5.37 -0.32
N ASP A 83 20.57 5.89 -1.54
CA ASP A 83 20.11 7.26 -1.78
C ASP A 83 18.61 7.36 -1.51
N ASN A 84 18.23 8.26 -0.60
CA ASN A 84 16.82 8.52 -0.34
C ASN A 84 16.19 9.18 -1.57
N LYS A 85 15.01 8.69 -1.98
CA LYS A 85 14.21 9.35 -3.03
C LYS A 85 12.92 9.86 -2.43
N THR A 86 12.56 11.08 -2.82
CA THR A 86 11.37 11.77 -2.32
C THR A 86 10.44 12.09 -3.48
N LEU A 87 9.15 11.82 -3.28
CA LEU A 87 8.08 12.21 -4.20
C LEU A 87 7.05 13.02 -3.41
N THR A 88 6.74 14.22 -3.88
CA THR A 88 5.73 15.10 -3.27
C THR A 88 4.62 15.39 -4.27
N PHE A 89 3.37 15.37 -3.81
CA PHE A 89 2.20 15.78 -4.59
C PHE A 89 1.07 16.23 -3.68
N THR A 90 0.05 16.86 -4.25
CA THR A 90 -1.19 17.23 -3.53
C THR A 90 -2.25 16.15 -3.72
N ALA A 91 -2.87 15.71 -2.63
CA ALA A 91 -3.94 14.73 -2.59
C ALA A 91 -5.30 15.41 -2.38
N ASP A 92 -6.25 15.07 -3.24
CA ASP A 92 -7.63 15.56 -3.25
C ASP A 92 -8.56 14.53 -2.57
N PRO A 93 -9.64 14.98 -1.92
CA PRO A 93 -10.54 14.10 -1.17
C PRO A 93 -11.14 13.01 -2.06
N GLY A 94 -11.19 11.77 -1.54
CA GLY A 94 -11.79 10.62 -2.21
C GLY A 94 -11.04 10.10 -3.43
N GLN A 95 -9.89 10.69 -3.79
CA GLN A 95 -9.07 10.22 -4.91
C GLN A 95 -8.15 9.05 -4.50
N THR A 96 -7.84 8.19 -5.48
CA THR A 96 -6.82 7.15 -5.33
C THR A 96 -5.60 7.52 -6.18
N TYR A 97 -4.44 7.59 -5.53
CA TYR A 97 -3.16 7.87 -6.19
C TYR A 97 -2.32 6.61 -6.27
N TYR A 98 -1.70 6.40 -7.43
CA TYR A 98 -0.85 5.26 -7.70
C TYR A 98 0.59 5.71 -7.91
N VAL A 99 1.50 5.12 -7.15
CA VAL A 99 2.93 5.41 -7.20
C VAL A 99 3.67 4.13 -7.53
N LYS A 100 4.39 4.18 -8.65
CA LYS A 100 5.29 3.12 -9.07
C LYS A 100 6.67 3.39 -8.49
N ALA A 101 7.21 2.39 -7.81
CA ALA A 101 8.57 2.35 -7.31
C ALA A 101 9.40 1.37 -8.15
N VAL A 102 10.57 1.82 -8.62
CA VAL A 102 11.48 1.02 -9.45
C VAL A 102 12.83 1.02 -8.77
N GLU A 103 13.43 -0.16 -8.56
CA GLU A 103 14.80 -0.20 -8.06
C GLU A 103 15.77 0.22 -9.15
N ASP A 104 16.61 1.19 -8.81
CA ASP A 104 17.68 1.69 -9.66
C ASP A 104 19.02 1.34 -9.01
N VAL A 105 19.82 0.55 -9.71
CA VAL A 105 21.11 0.05 -9.24
C VAL A 105 22.17 0.55 -10.21
N ASP A 106 23.00 1.46 -9.72
CA ASP A 106 24.20 1.92 -10.40
C ASP A 106 25.44 1.28 -9.75
N PHE A 107 26.61 1.45 -10.36
CA PHE A 107 27.89 0.92 -9.90
C PHE A 107 28.23 1.33 -8.45
N MET A 108 27.76 2.51 -8.00
CA MET A 108 28.10 3.06 -6.68
C MET A 108 26.90 3.24 -5.74
N SER A 109 25.66 3.19 -6.22
CA SER A 109 24.50 3.42 -5.36
C SER A 109 23.29 2.58 -5.75
N ARG A 110 22.40 2.42 -4.77
CA ARG A 110 21.08 1.85 -4.95
C ARG A 110 20.07 2.87 -4.50
N SER A 111 18.97 2.96 -5.24
CA SER A 111 17.87 3.82 -4.87
C SER A 111 16.55 3.25 -5.34
N LEU A 112 15.46 3.80 -4.81
CA LEU A 112 14.11 3.42 -5.21
C LEU A 112 13.35 4.66 -5.69
N PRO A 113 13.63 5.16 -6.91
CA PRO A 113 12.85 6.23 -7.52
C PRO A 113 11.37 5.89 -7.58
N MET A 114 10.56 6.92 -7.35
CA MET A 114 9.11 6.82 -7.26
C MET A 114 8.46 7.82 -8.21
N THR A 115 7.48 7.36 -8.96
CA THR A 115 6.76 8.18 -9.95
C THR A 115 5.27 7.94 -9.84
N ARG A 116 4.47 9.01 -9.90
CA ARG A 116 3.01 8.89 -10.03
C ARG A 116 2.66 8.35 -11.40
N ILE A 117 1.68 7.46 -11.45
CA ILE A 117 1.18 6.91 -12.70
C ILE A 117 -0.34 6.99 -12.76
N SER A 118 -0.90 6.81 -13.96
CA SER A 118 -2.35 6.79 -14.13
C SER A 118 -2.97 5.54 -13.52
N GLU A 119 -4.24 5.65 -13.11
CA GLU A 119 -5.01 4.52 -12.60
C GLU A 119 -5.09 3.36 -13.60
N GLU A 120 -5.27 3.67 -14.89
CA GLU A 120 -5.33 2.66 -15.94
C GLU A 120 -4.02 1.86 -16.04
N GLN A 121 -2.88 2.55 -15.98
CA GLN A 121 -1.58 1.90 -15.96
C GLN A 121 -1.41 1.07 -14.68
N ALA A 122 -1.81 1.60 -13.54
CA ALA A 122 -1.69 0.93 -12.26
C ALA A 122 -2.52 -0.34 -12.20
N LYS A 123 -3.78 -0.32 -12.66
CA LYS A 123 -4.64 -1.50 -12.73
C LYS A 123 -4.03 -2.63 -13.55
N ARG A 124 -3.43 -2.30 -14.71
CA ARG A 124 -2.73 -3.28 -15.56
C ARG A 124 -1.52 -3.89 -14.88
N GLU A 125 -0.72 -3.08 -14.18
CA GLU A 125 0.51 -3.54 -13.51
C GLU A 125 0.19 -4.32 -12.22
N LEU A 126 -0.74 -3.83 -11.40
CA LEU A 126 -1.14 -4.41 -10.11
C LEU A 126 -1.84 -5.76 -10.24
N ALA A 127 -2.48 -6.06 -11.37
CA ALA A 127 -3.10 -7.37 -11.63
C ALA A 127 -2.11 -8.56 -11.49
N ARG A 128 -0.80 -8.29 -11.49
CA ARG A 128 0.26 -9.29 -11.38
C ARG A 128 1.10 -9.15 -10.10
N ILE A 129 0.67 -8.31 -9.15
CA ILE A 129 1.44 -7.94 -7.94
C ILE A 129 0.59 -8.27 -6.70
N LYS A 130 1.24 -8.79 -5.65
CA LYS A 130 0.56 -9.20 -4.42
C LYS A 130 0.54 -8.07 -3.37
N PRO A 131 -0.49 -7.97 -2.51
CA PRO A 131 -0.51 -7.02 -1.40
C PRO A 131 0.59 -7.29 -0.37
N MET A 132 0.96 -6.25 0.36
CA MET A 132 1.68 -6.31 1.63
C MET A 132 0.95 -5.45 2.67
N GLU A 133 0.93 -5.95 3.90
CA GLU A 133 0.31 -5.27 5.02
C GLU A 133 1.19 -4.10 5.51
N PRO A 134 0.63 -2.88 5.66
CA PRO A 134 1.38 -1.78 6.26
C PRO A 134 1.68 -2.07 7.74
N GLU A 135 2.82 -1.60 8.24
CA GLU A 135 3.15 -1.66 9.66
C GLU A 135 2.12 -0.84 10.44
N THR A 136 1.31 -1.50 11.28
CA THR A 136 0.44 -0.81 12.23
C THR A 136 1.31 -0.09 13.26
N PRO A 137 1.09 1.20 13.56
CA PRO A 137 1.82 1.86 14.63
C PRO A 137 1.52 1.16 15.95
N THR A 138 2.53 0.53 16.55
CA THR A 138 2.45 0.04 17.93
C THR A 138 2.20 1.25 18.82
N ILE A 139 0.97 1.41 19.31
CA ILE A 139 0.72 2.30 20.44
C ILE A 139 1.46 1.63 21.60
N GLN A 140 2.59 2.22 22.01
CA GLN A 140 3.23 1.86 23.27
C GLN A 140 2.20 2.13 24.36
N GLN A 141 1.57 1.07 24.86
CA GLN A 141 0.87 1.11 26.14
C GLN A 141 1.97 1.21 27.20
N ASP A 142 2.23 2.43 27.65
CA ASP A 142 2.89 2.65 28.93
C ASP A 142 2.06 1.93 30.00
N HIS A 143 2.70 0.99 30.69
CA HIS A 143 2.21 0.31 31.89
C HIS A 143 2.78 0.99 33.13
#